data_AF-A0A0J1G5W2-F1
#
_entry.id   AF-A0A0J1G5W2-F1
#
_cell.length_a   1.000
_cell.length_b   1.000
_cell.length_c   1.000
_cell.angle_alpha   90.00
_cell.angle_beta   90.00
_cell.angle_gamma   90.00
#
_symmetry.space_group_name_H-M   'P 1'
#
loop_
_entity.id
_entity.type
_entity.pdbx_description
1 polymer ?
#
loop_
_entity_poly.entity_id
_entity_poly.type
_entity_poly.pdbx_seq_one_letter_code
_entity_poly.pdbx_strand_id
1 'polypeptide(L)' 'RSCRSGGAPQLPDPLVRCAECGVHTPSSEAIVAVGHRFCSADHARRYAARPTGRDAR' A
#
# COMPACT_ATOMS: atom_id res chain seq x y z
N ARG A 1 -2.06 -38.89 -21.66
CA ARG A 1 -1.48 -37.63 -22.17
C ARG A 1 -2.42 -36.52 -21.75
N SER A 2 -2.12 -35.84 -20.64
CA SER A 2 -3.01 -34.81 -20.10
C SER A 2 -2.38 -33.44 -20.31
N CYS A 3 -2.97 -32.66 -21.19
CA CYS A 3 -2.70 -31.23 -21.34
C CYS A 3 -3.43 -30.49 -20.21
N ARG A 4 -2.66 -29.93 -19.26
CA ARG A 4 -3.18 -28.89 -18.38
C ARG A 4 -3.04 -27.56 -19.10
N SER A 5 -4.16 -26.95 -19.42
CA SER A 5 -4.26 -25.57 -19.92
C SER A 5 -3.60 -24.64 -18.91
N GLY A 6 -2.55 -23.94 -19.34
CA GLY A 6 -1.85 -22.94 -18.54
C GLY A 6 -2.78 -21.78 -18.22
N GLY A 7 -3.14 -21.64 -16.94
CA GLY A 7 -3.71 -20.41 -16.44
C GLY A 7 -2.69 -19.29 -16.62
N ALA A 8 -3.11 -18.16 -17.20
CA ALA A 8 -2.28 -16.97 -17.31
C ALA A 8 -1.71 -16.62 -15.92
N PRO A 9 -0.41 -16.29 -15.81
CA PRO A 9 0.16 -15.86 -14.54
C PRO A 9 -0.60 -14.62 -14.10
N GLN A 10 -1.37 -14.75 -13.03
CA GLN A 10 -1.96 -13.63 -12.32
C GLN A 10 -0.75 -12.78 -11.89
N LEU A 11 -0.55 -11.60 -12.49
CA LEU A 11 0.57 -10.77 -12.08
C LEU A 11 0.42 -10.50 -10.57
N PRO A 12 1.48 -10.73 -9.77
CA PRO A 12 1.40 -10.49 -8.35
C PRO A 12 1.08 -9.01 -8.10
N ASP A 13 0.13 -8.77 -7.20
CA ASP A 13 -0.23 -7.41 -6.81
C ASP A 13 1.02 -6.68 -6.29
N PRO A 14 1.27 -5.44 -6.76
CA PRO A 14 2.47 -4.71 -6.37
C PRO A 14 2.46 -4.45 -4.87
N LEU A 15 3.46 -4.98 -4.16
CA LEU A 15 3.65 -4.74 -2.75
C LEU A 15 4.09 -3.28 -2.52
N VAL A 16 3.43 -2.62 -1.57
CA VAL A 16 3.68 -1.22 -1.23
C VAL A 16 4.07 -1.14 0.23
N ARG A 17 4.97 -0.21 0.53
CA ARG A 17 5.46 0.01 1.87
C ARG A 17 4.61 1.05 2.59
N CYS A 18 4.13 0.71 3.79
CA CYS A 18 3.41 1.64 4.65
C CYS A 18 4.33 2.81 5.06
N ALA A 19 3.91 4.05 4.85
CA ALA A 19 4.72 5.23 5.20
C ALA A 19 4.84 5.46 6.73
N GLU A 20 4.00 4.83 7.54
CA GLU A 20 4.04 4.95 9.00
C GLU A 20 4.88 3.86 9.67
N CYS A 21 4.55 2.57 9.44
CA CYS A 21 5.23 1.44 10.09
C CYS A 21 6.26 0.72 9.21
N GLY A 22 6.27 0.97 7.90
CA GLY A 22 7.21 0.34 6.97
C GLY A 22 6.87 -1.08 6.52
N VAL A 23 5.71 -1.63 6.88
CA VAL A 23 5.28 -2.97 6.45
C VAL A 23 4.95 -3.00 4.95
N HIS A 24 5.23 -4.12 4.29
CA HIS A 24 4.80 -4.35 2.92
C HIS A 24 3.41 -5.00 2.91
N THR A 25 2.49 -4.38 2.20
CA THR A 25 1.11 -4.86 2.00
C THR A 25 0.80 -4.82 0.50
N PRO A 26 -0.07 -5.69 -0.02
CA PRO A 26 -0.54 -5.55 -1.40
C PRO A 26 -1.20 -4.18 -1.61
N SER A 27 -0.89 -3.53 -2.72
CA SER A 27 -1.53 -2.27 -3.14
C SER A 27 -3.05 -2.36 -3.20
N SER A 28 -3.63 -3.54 -3.43
CA SER A 28 -5.08 -3.74 -3.41
C SER A 28 -5.70 -3.63 -1.99
N GLU A 29 -4.95 -3.94 -0.92
CA GLU A 29 -5.38 -3.73 0.48
C GLU A 29 -4.91 -2.38 1.03
N ALA A 30 -3.89 -1.78 0.42
CA ALA A 30 -3.32 -0.54 0.90
C ALA A 30 -4.26 0.65 0.73
N ILE A 31 -4.31 1.51 1.73
CA ILE A 31 -5.09 2.75 1.72
C ILE A 31 -4.17 3.90 1.33
N VAL A 32 -4.63 4.77 0.43
CA VAL A 32 -3.90 5.96 -0.02
C VAL A 32 -4.42 7.19 0.73
N ALA A 33 -3.55 7.89 1.44
CA ALA A 33 -3.88 9.15 2.11
C ALA A 33 -2.72 10.15 2.01
N VAL A 34 -3.01 11.43 1.79
CA VAL A 34 -1.98 12.50 1.66
C VAL A 34 -0.88 12.16 0.64
N GLY A 35 -1.20 11.38 -0.40
CA GLY A 35 -0.23 10.91 -1.40
C GLY A 35 0.65 9.72 -0.98
N HIS A 36 0.45 9.16 0.22
CA HIS A 36 1.20 8.02 0.75
C HIS A 36 0.31 6.78 0.89
N ARG A 37 0.93 5.58 0.89
CA ARG A 37 0.24 4.29 1.05
C ARG A 37 0.40 3.74 2.46
N PHE A 38 -0.65 3.15 3.02
CA PHE A 38 -0.72 2.63 4.38
C PHE A 38 -1.38 1.25 4.42
N CYS A 39 -0.95 0.40 5.35
CA CYS A 39 -1.55 -0.91 5.56
C CYS A 39 -2.88 -0.88 6.35
N SER A 40 -3.26 0.28 6.89
CA SER A 40 -4.48 0.44 7.68
C SER A 40 -4.91 1.91 7.73
N ALA A 41 -6.21 2.15 7.94
CA ALA A 41 -6.78 3.47 8.11
C ALA A 41 -6.23 4.18 9.36
N ASP A 42 -5.90 3.44 10.43
CA ASP A 42 -5.31 4.03 11.64
C ASP A 42 -3.98 4.72 11.34
N HIS A 43 -3.10 4.04 10.61
CA HIS A 43 -1.82 4.59 10.18
C HIS A 43 -1.96 5.77 9.24
N ALA A 44 -2.91 5.72 8.31
CA ALA A 44 -3.20 6.86 7.45
C ALA A 44 -3.62 8.10 8.26
N ARG A 45 -4.45 7.91 9.30
CA ARG A 45 -4.91 8.99 10.18
C ARG A 45 -3.80 9.53 11.06
N ARG A 46 -2.97 8.67 11.67
CA ARG A 46 -1.81 9.13 12.44
C ARG A 46 -0.83 9.90 11.58
N TYR A 47 -0.55 9.43 10.36
CA TYR A 47 0.34 10.14 9.45
C TYR A 47 -0.22 11.50 9.02
N ALA A 48 -1.52 11.60 8.74
CA ALA A 48 -2.18 12.86 8.41
C ALA A 48 -2.29 13.82 9.61
N ALA A 49 -2.45 13.28 10.82
CA ALA A 49 -2.50 14.05 12.06
C ALA A 49 -1.12 14.52 12.54
N ARG A 50 -0.05 13.88 12.08
CA ARG A 50 1.31 14.36 12.32
C ARG A 50 1.44 15.71 11.61
N PRO A 51 1.81 16.79 12.34
CA PRO A 51 2.16 18.04 11.70
C PRO A 51 3.46 17.80 10.94
N THR A 52 3.35 17.37 9.68
CA THR A 52 4.47 17.40 8.75
C THR A 52 4.73 18.90 8.60
N GLY A 53 5.78 19.40 9.23
CA GLY A 53 6.11 20.83 9.30
C GLY A 53 6.54 21.42 7.96
N ARG A 54 5.87 21.03 6.87
CA ARG A 54 6.19 21.39 5.49
C ARG A 54 5.17 22.34 4.85
N ASP A 55 4.26 22.91 5.65
CA ASP A 55 3.36 24.00 5.26
C ASP A 55 3.81 25.37 5.83
N ALA A 56 5.12 25.53 6.09
CA ALA A 56 5.71 26.82 6.42
C ALA A 56 6.54 27.34 5.23
N ARG A 57 5.89 28.00 4.26
CA ARG A 57 6.55 28.99 3.40
C ARG A 57 5.59 30.05 2.90
#